data_AF-A0A069AVB9-F1
#
_entry.id   AF-A0A069AVB9-F1
#
_cell.length_a   1.000
_cell.length_b   1.000
_cell.length_c   1.000
_cell.angle_alpha   90.00
_cell.angle_beta   90.00
_cell.angle_gamma   90.00
#
_symmetry.space_group_name_H-M   'P 1'
#
loop_
_entity.id
_entity.type
_entity.pdbx_description
1 polymer ?
#
loop_
_entity_poly.entity_id
_entity_poly.type
_entity_poly.pdbx_seq_one_letter_code
_entity_poly.pdbx_strand_id
1 'polypeptide(L)'
;MIGCIYEVYNEEMTKIIENQNTLAVYLVGSSKDVDFTLYDVEINDIDVFVFVKEGEKQERILFKKKGIEFDVNYFSKDGVKKLLSNREYFFVKEMKDAKVLFDRENISHIIKDISRNIYLEGPSKMSLEEKSFIKQDIGAKISNLKNKEKFDVFEYHFLTNLYLKDIIIGYFNINDKWVPKDKKLLKVLKKENNELFELVSKVSENYDYQRLLDVYNYIFKEIETKEVIKLIF
;
A
#
# COMPACT_ATOMS: atom_id res chain seq x y z
N MET A 1 25.82 -20.23 19.40
CA MET A 1 24.88 -19.57 20.33
C MET A 1 23.87 -18.86 19.45
N ILE A 2 22.63 -19.33 19.45
CA ILE A 2 21.57 -18.79 18.60
C ILE A 2 21.18 -17.42 19.16
N GLY A 3 21.06 -16.40 18.31
CA GLY A 3 20.80 -15.02 18.75
C GLY A 3 19.44 -14.86 19.44
N CYS A 4 19.35 -13.94 20.39
CA CYS A 4 18.11 -13.64 21.15
C CYS A 4 16.88 -13.38 20.26
N ILE A 5 17.09 -12.90 19.02
CA ILE A 5 16.02 -12.65 18.05
C ILE A 5 15.38 -13.95 17.58
N TYR A 6 16.18 -14.96 17.22
CA TYR A 6 15.68 -16.26 16.76
C TYR A 6 14.85 -16.95 17.85
N GLU A 7 15.33 -16.92 19.09
CA GLU A 7 14.61 -17.54 20.21
C GLU A 7 13.24 -16.90 20.40
N VAL A 8 13.18 -15.56 20.39
CA VAL A 8 11.93 -14.81 20.53
C VAL A 8 11.00 -15.09 19.34
N TYR A 9 11.52 -15.04 18.12
CA TYR A 9 10.77 -15.34 16.91
C TYR A 9 10.18 -16.76 16.95
N ASN A 10 11.01 -17.77 17.24
CA ASN A 10 10.57 -19.16 17.30
C ASN A 10 9.53 -19.37 18.39
N GLU A 11 9.74 -18.82 19.60
CA GLU A 11 8.79 -18.97 20.70
C GLU A 11 7.41 -18.43 20.31
N GLU A 12 7.34 -17.26 19.67
CA GLU A 12 6.06 -16.68 19.23
C GLU A 12 5.46 -17.42 18.05
N MET A 13 6.25 -17.85 17.07
CA MET A 13 5.75 -18.63 15.92
C MET A 13 5.21 -19.99 16.37
N THR A 14 5.90 -20.68 17.28
CA THR A 14 5.45 -21.96 17.84
C THR A 14 4.09 -21.82 18.51
N LYS A 15 3.87 -20.79 19.35
CA LYS A 15 2.56 -20.55 19.98
C LYS A 15 1.44 -20.38 18.96
N ILE A 16 1.70 -19.64 17.88
CA ILE A 16 0.71 -19.44 16.82
C ILE A 16 0.43 -20.75 16.08
N ILE A 17 1.46 -21.52 15.75
CA ILE A 17 1.37 -22.77 14.99
C ILE A 17 0.63 -23.87 15.80
N GLU A 18 0.93 -23.98 17.09
CA GLU A 18 0.33 -24.99 17.98
C GLU A 18 -1.14 -24.72 18.29
N ASN A 19 -1.64 -23.52 18.02
CA ASN A 19 -3.05 -23.21 18.18
C ASN A 19 -3.89 -24.09 17.22
N GLN A 20 -4.87 -24.80 17.78
CA GLN A 20 -5.75 -25.68 17.01
C GLN A 20 -6.58 -24.93 15.97
N ASN A 21 -6.81 -23.64 16.17
CA ASN A 21 -7.52 -22.78 15.22
C ASN A 21 -6.65 -22.35 14.02
N THR A 22 -5.33 -22.47 14.10
CA THR A 22 -4.40 -22.06 13.03
C THR A 22 -4.41 -23.08 11.89
N LEU A 23 -4.69 -22.61 10.66
CA LEU A 23 -4.61 -23.39 9.43
C LEU A 23 -3.28 -23.19 8.71
N ALA A 24 -2.80 -21.95 8.62
CA ALA A 24 -1.54 -21.63 7.96
C ALA A 24 -0.89 -20.38 8.56
N VAL A 25 0.44 -20.31 8.52
CA VAL A 25 1.23 -19.17 9.00
C VAL A 25 2.21 -18.76 7.92
N TYR A 26 2.27 -17.45 7.66
CA TYR A 26 3.09 -16.85 6.63
C TYR A 26 3.93 -15.73 7.21
N LEU A 27 5.21 -15.75 6.87
CA LEU A 27 6.08 -14.61 7.06
C LEU A 27 5.99 -13.70 5.83
N VAL A 28 5.71 -12.42 6.06
CA VAL A 28 5.50 -11.42 5.01
C VAL A 28 6.35 -10.17 5.27
N GLY A 29 6.16 -9.12 4.47
CA GLY A 29 6.92 -7.88 4.61
C GLY A 29 8.40 -8.05 4.26
N SER A 30 9.24 -7.20 4.85
CA SER A 30 10.70 -7.26 4.69
C SER A 30 11.32 -8.46 5.40
N SER A 31 10.65 -8.99 6.43
CA SER A 31 11.17 -10.06 7.28
C SER A 31 11.22 -11.42 6.58
N LYS A 32 10.43 -11.63 5.52
CA LYS A 32 10.28 -12.94 4.86
C LYS A 32 11.57 -13.52 4.28
N ASP A 33 12.49 -12.67 3.85
CA ASP A 33 13.76 -13.06 3.24
C ASP A 33 14.92 -13.10 4.26
N VAL A 34 14.62 -12.83 5.54
CA VAL A 34 15.60 -12.84 6.62
C VAL A 34 15.85 -14.27 7.10
N ASP A 35 17.14 -14.60 7.27
CA ASP A 35 17.57 -15.81 7.96
C ASP A 35 17.85 -15.49 9.43
N PHE A 36 16.87 -15.74 10.28
CA PHE A 36 16.96 -15.50 11.72
C PHE A 36 18.03 -16.34 12.43
N THR A 37 18.59 -17.38 11.79
CA THR A 37 19.64 -18.21 12.42
C THR A 37 20.99 -17.50 12.50
N LEU A 38 21.17 -16.40 11.76
CA LEU A 38 22.39 -15.61 11.75
C LEU A 38 22.48 -14.68 12.98
N TYR A 39 23.69 -14.40 13.45
CA TYR A 39 23.93 -13.67 14.70
C TYR A 39 23.71 -12.15 14.56
N ASP A 40 24.05 -11.56 13.41
CA ASP A 40 24.02 -10.10 13.16
C ASP A 40 22.76 -9.66 12.38
N VAL A 41 21.62 -10.30 12.64
CA VAL A 41 20.36 -9.95 11.98
C VAL A 41 19.78 -8.71 12.64
N GLU A 42 19.77 -7.59 11.93
CA GLU A 42 19.01 -6.41 12.34
C GLU A 42 17.57 -6.50 11.82
N ILE A 43 16.62 -6.67 12.74
CA ILE A 43 15.19 -6.60 12.43
C ILE A 43 14.45 -5.82 13.52
N ASN A 44 13.62 -4.88 13.08
CA ASN A 44 12.80 -4.05 13.98
C ASN A 44 11.37 -4.56 14.06
N ASP A 45 10.83 -5.04 12.94
CA ASP A 45 9.45 -5.46 12.74
C ASP A 45 9.34 -6.83 12.06
N ILE A 46 8.45 -7.69 12.57
CA ILE A 46 8.10 -9.00 12.00
C ILE A 46 6.62 -8.98 11.64
N ASP A 47 6.33 -8.96 10.34
CA ASP A 47 4.98 -9.04 9.80
C ASP A 47 4.58 -10.51 9.58
N VAL A 48 3.47 -10.92 10.18
CA VAL A 48 2.99 -12.30 10.11
C VAL A 48 1.52 -12.32 9.71
N PHE A 49 1.19 -13.11 8.70
CA PHE A 49 -0.19 -13.43 8.36
C PHE A 49 -0.54 -14.82 8.87
N VAL A 50 -1.68 -14.95 9.53
CA VAL A 50 -2.17 -16.21 10.10
C VAL A 50 -3.55 -16.48 9.52
N PHE A 51 -3.71 -17.61 8.85
CA PHE A 51 -5.03 -18.08 8.44
C PHE A 51 -5.58 -18.96 9.56
N VAL A 52 -6.73 -18.58 10.11
CA VAL A 52 -7.49 -19.33 11.11
C VAL A 52 -8.75 -19.98 10.56
N LYS A 53 -9.19 -21.06 11.20
CA LYS A 53 -10.41 -21.81 10.87
C LYS A 53 -11.65 -20.99 11.22
N GLU A 54 -11.70 -20.44 12.44
CA GLU A 54 -12.80 -19.66 13.00
C GLU A 54 -12.27 -18.33 13.55
N GLY A 55 -13.03 -17.25 13.38
CA GLY A 55 -12.64 -15.92 13.85
C GLY A 55 -13.18 -14.82 12.97
N GLU A 56 -12.74 -13.59 13.24
CA GLU A 56 -13.14 -12.40 12.49
C GLU A 56 -12.63 -12.42 11.04
N LYS A 57 -13.19 -11.55 10.20
CA LYS A 57 -12.70 -11.37 8.82
C LYS A 57 -11.23 -10.92 8.82
N GLN A 58 -10.88 -10.05 9.75
CA GLN A 58 -9.50 -9.66 10.01
C GLN A 58 -9.39 -9.21 11.47
N GLU A 59 -8.38 -9.71 12.17
CA GLU A 59 -7.95 -9.22 13.47
C GLU A 59 -6.45 -8.92 13.39
N ARG A 60 -6.03 -7.74 13.88
CA ARG A 60 -4.63 -7.33 13.88
C ARG A 60 -4.15 -7.18 15.31
N ILE A 61 -3.09 -7.88 15.66
CA ILE A 61 -2.47 -7.83 16.97
C ILE A 61 -1.07 -7.25 16.80
N LEU A 62 -0.82 -6.15 17.52
CA LEU A 62 0.47 -5.46 17.58
C LEU A 62 1.04 -5.63 18.97
N PHE A 63 2.26 -6.17 19.06
CA PHE A 63 2.94 -6.30 20.35
C PHE A 63 4.45 -6.23 20.19
N LYS A 64 5.16 -6.01 21.31
CA LYS A 64 6.62 -5.91 21.35
C LYS A 64 7.19 -6.88 22.36
N LYS A 65 8.19 -7.67 21.96
CA LYS A 65 8.86 -8.64 22.85
C LYS A 65 10.37 -8.54 22.69
N LYS A 66 11.08 -8.30 23.80
CA LYS A 66 12.54 -8.07 23.84
C LYS A 66 13.03 -7.08 22.78
N GLY A 67 12.28 -6.00 22.54
CA GLY A 67 12.63 -4.96 21.56
C GLY A 67 12.16 -5.21 20.12
N ILE A 68 11.66 -6.41 19.80
CA ILE A 68 11.17 -6.77 18.46
C ILE A 68 9.66 -6.52 18.38
N GLU A 69 9.22 -5.80 17.36
CA GLU A 69 7.80 -5.56 17.10
C GLU A 69 7.21 -6.66 16.23
N PHE A 70 6.04 -7.16 16.61
CA PHE A 70 5.27 -8.16 15.87
C PHE A 70 3.96 -7.53 15.40
N ASP A 71 3.71 -7.65 14.10
CA ASP A 71 2.45 -7.28 13.46
C ASP A 71 1.79 -8.54 12.91
N VAL A 72 0.89 -9.11 13.73
CA VAL A 72 0.23 -10.37 13.40
C VAL A 72 -1.18 -10.09 12.94
N ASN A 73 -1.47 -10.43 11.68
CA ASN A 73 -2.81 -10.32 11.12
C ASN A 73 -3.42 -11.71 10.99
N TYR A 74 -4.52 -11.94 11.69
CA TYR A 74 -5.33 -13.15 11.62
C TYR A 74 -6.47 -12.94 10.64
N PHE A 75 -6.68 -13.92 9.75
CA PHE A 75 -7.72 -13.90 8.75
C PHE A 75 -8.51 -15.20 8.81
N SER A 76 -9.83 -15.10 8.93
CA SER A 76 -10.73 -16.23 8.67
C SER A 76 -10.84 -16.51 7.17
N LYS A 77 -11.46 -17.64 6.83
CA LYS A 77 -11.70 -18.04 5.42
C LYS A 77 -12.52 -16.99 4.66
N ASP A 78 -13.54 -16.44 5.30
CA ASP A 78 -14.37 -15.40 4.68
C ASP A 78 -13.63 -14.06 4.60
N GLY A 79 -12.73 -13.79 5.53
CA GLY A 79 -11.76 -12.70 5.46
C GLY A 79 -10.90 -12.78 4.21
N VAL A 80 -10.17 -13.89 4.03
CA VAL A 80 -9.30 -14.12 2.87
C VAL A 80 -10.09 -14.01 1.56
N LYS A 81 -11.26 -14.65 1.47
CA LYS A 81 -12.13 -14.54 0.29
C LYS A 81 -12.47 -13.09 -0.04
N LYS A 82 -12.86 -12.31 0.96
CA LYS A 82 -13.22 -10.89 0.79
C LYS A 82 -12.02 -10.06 0.34
N LEU A 83 -10.84 -10.25 0.96
CA LEU A 83 -9.63 -9.52 0.60
C LEU A 83 -9.20 -9.81 -0.86
N LEU A 84 -9.29 -11.07 -1.28
CA LEU A 84 -9.00 -11.48 -2.65
C LEU A 84 -10.04 -10.93 -3.64
N SER A 85 -11.35 -11.03 -3.32
CA SER A 85 -12.41 -10.52 -4.21
C SER A 85 -12.33 -9.00 -4.39
N ASN A 86 -11.98 -8.28 -3.32
CA ASN A 86 -11.79 -6.84 -3.33
C ASN A 86 -10.43 -6.41 -3.90
N ARG A 87 -9.56 -7.36 -4.24
CA ARG A 87 -8.19 -7.10 -4.72
C ARG A 87 -7.41 -6.20 -3.75
N GLU A 88 -7.54 -6.42 -2.44
CA GLU A 88 -6.92 -5.57 -1.41
C GLU A 88 -5.39 -5.60 -1.53
N TYR A 89 -4.81 -4.44 -1.90
CA TYR A 89 -3.41 -4.35 -2.30
C TYR A 89 -2.44 -4.90 -1.25
N PHE A 90 -2.65 -4.55 0.03
CA PHE A 90 -1.75 -4.98 1.10
C PHE A 90 -1.72 -6.51 1.22
N PHE A 91 -2.88 -7.18 1.10
CA PHE A 91 -2.95 -8.62 1.22
C PHE A 91 -2.35 -9.31 0.00
N VAL A 92 -2.79 -8.90 -1.20
CA VAL A 92 -2.37 -9.47 -2.48
C VAL A 92 -0.86 -9.32 -2.69
N LYS A 93 -0.31 -8.13 -2.40
CA LYS A 93 1.12 -7.84 -2.55
C LYS A 93 1.99 -8.69 -1.65
N GLU A 94 1.58 -8.85 -0.39
CA GLU A 94 2.37 -9.57 0.61
C GLU A 94 2.24 -11.09 0.43
N MET A 95 1.05 -11.57 0.01
CA MET A 95 0.81 -13.00 -0.19
C MET A 95 1.42 -13.58 -1.45
N LYS A 96 1.56 -12.83 -2.56
CA LYS A 96 2.05 -13.37 -3.86
C LYS A 96 3.39 -14.10 -3.77
N ASP A 97 4.21 -13.76 -2.78
CA ASP A 97 5.56 -14.29 -2.55
C ASP A 97 5.84 -14.50 -1.05
N ALA A 98 4.80 -14.69 -0.24
CA ALA A 98 4.93 -14.96 1.19
C ALA A 98 5.73 -16.25 1.47
N LYS A 99 6.52 -16.25 2.55
CA LYS A 99 7.23 -17.44 3.02
C LYS A 99 6.29 -18.24 3.92
N VAL A 100 5.98 -19.47 3.50
CA VAL A 100 5.09 -20.36 4.25
C VAL A 100 5.89 -20.95 5.41
N LEU A 101 5.45 -20.71 6.64
CA LEU A 101 6.04 -21.29 7.85
C LEU A 101 5.30 -22.55 8.31
N PHE A 102 3.98 -22.57 8.10
CA PHE A 102 3.11 -23.68 8.48
C PHE A 102 1.89 -23.73 7.56
N ASP A 103 1.45 -24.94 7.21
CA ASP A 103 0.24 -25.15 6.40
C ASP A 103 -0.36 -26.53 6.70
N ARG A 104 -1.48 -26.54 7.44
CA ARG A 104 -2.14 -27.77 7.89
C ARG A 104 -2.92 -28.47 6.77
N GLU A 105 -3.48 -27.70 5.85
CA GLU A 105 -4.41 -28.21 4.82
C GLU A 105 -3.84 -28.11 3.39
N ASN A 106 -2.56 -27.75 3.26
CA ASN A 106 -1.88 -27.51 1.99
C ASN A 106 -2.63 -26.48 1.12
N ILE A 107 -3.15 -25.41 1.73
CA ILE A 107 -3.95 -24.36 1.06
C ILE A 107 -3.11 -23.16 0.61
N SER A 108 -1.87 -23.06 1.10
CA SER A 108 -0.98 -21.91 0.88
C SER A 108 -0.69 -21.68 -0.59
N HIS A 109 -0.42 -22.74 -1.34
CA HIS A 109 -0.09 -22.62 -2.76
C HIS A 109 -1.25 -21.97 -3.55
N ILE A 110 -2.50 -22.38 -3.25
CA ILE A 110 -3.70 -21.83 -3.87
C ILE A 110 -3.82 -20.33 -3.59
N ILE A 111 -3.72 -19.91 -2.33
CA ILE A 111 -3.88 -18.50 -1.94
C ILE A 111 -2.77 -17.64 -2.55
N LYS A 112 -1.52 -18.14 -2.54
CA LYS A 112 -0.37 -17.46 -3.13
C LYS A 112 -0.51 -17.30 -4.65
N ASP A 113 -0.99 -18.32 -5.34
CA ASP A 113 -1.16 -18.28 -6.79
C ASP A 113 -2.30 -17.34 -7.19
N ILE A 114 -3.44 -17.37 -6.49
CA ILE A 114 -4.52 -16.40 -6.70
C ILE A 114 -4.00 -14.97 -6.46
N SER A 115 -3.28 -14.76 -5.36
CA SER A 115 -2.68 -13.45 -5.05
C SER A 115 -1.70 -12.99 -6.12
N ARG A 116 -0.86 -13.89 -6.64
CA ARG A 116 0.06 -13.59 -7.72
C ARG A 116 -0.68 -13.20 -9.00
N ASN A 117 -1.72 -13.92 -9.37
CA ASN A 117 -2.52 -13.62 -10.56
C ASN A 117 -3.21 -12.26 -10.44
N ILE A 118 -3.87 -11.97 -9.31
CA ILE A 118 -4.47 -10.66 -9.05
C ILE A 118 -3.42 -9.55 -9.11
N TYR A 119 -2.25 -9.76 -8.50
CA TYR A 119 -1.18 -8.77 -8.50
C TYR A 119 -0.70 -8.43 -9.91
N LEU A 120 -0.54 -9.45 -10.78
CA LEU A 120 -0.12 -9.29 -12.17
C LEU A 120 -1.20 -8.65 -13.05
N GLU A 121 -2.47 -8.96 -12.80
CA GLU A 121 -3.61 -8.34 -13.49
C GLU A 121 -3.78 -6.85 -13.15
N GLY A 122 -3.43 -6.46 -11.92
CA GLY A 122 -3.59 -5.09 -11.43
C GLY A 122 -4.86 -4.87 -10.59
N PRO A 123 -5.07 -3.63 -10.10
CA PRO A 123 -6.31 -3.25 -9.42
C PRO A 123 -7.52 -3.33 -10.36
N SER A 124 -8.72 -3.20 -9.80
CA SER A 124 -9.93 -3.03 -10.59
C SER A 124 -9.81 -1.80 -11.48
N LYS A 125 -10.18 -1.94 -12.76
CA LYS A 125 -10.15 -0.84 -13.72
C LYS A 125 -11.17 0.22 -13.36
N MET A 126 -10.78 1.47 -13.43
CA MET A 126 -11.70 2.58 -13.30
C MET A 126 -12.38 2.91 -14.62
N SER A 127 -13.64 3.29 -14.51
CA SER A 127 -14.41 3.95 -15.57
C SER A 127 -13.82 5.31 -15.94
N LEU A 128 -14.18 5.81 -17.14
CA LEU A 128 -13.78 7.14 -17.56
C LEU A 128 -14.39 8.22 -16.66
N GLU A 129 -15.60 7.98 -16.15
CA GLU A 129 -16.29 8.86 -15.20
C GLU A 129 -15.52 8.99 -13.89
N GLU A 130 -15.03 7.87 -13.33
CA GLU A 130 -14.19 7.89 -12.11
C GLU A 130 -12.86 8.61 -12.35
N LYS A 131 -12.20 8.36 -13.49
CA LYS A 131 -10.95 9.05 -13.87
C LYS A 131 -11.18 10.55 -14.05
N SER A 132 -12.29 10.95 -14.68
CA SER A 132 -12.69 12.35 -14.83
C SER A 132 -13.00 13.00 -13.49
N PHE A 133 -13.66 12.29 -12.57
CA PHE A 133 -13.94 12.78 -11.23
C PHE A 133 -12.65 13.06 -10.44
N ILE A 134 -11.68 12.14 -10.46
CA ILE A 134 -10.36 12.34 -9.83
C ILE A 134 -9.67 13.58 -10.41
N LYS A 135 -9.68 13.74 -11.73
CA LYS A 135 -9.12 14.92 -12.39
C LYS A 135 -9.78 16.20 -11.88
N GLN A 136 -11.11 16.25 -11.85
CA GLN A 136 -11.87 17.43 -11.41
C GLN A 136 -11.65 17.75 -9.93
N ASP A 137 -11.66 16.76 -9.04
CA ASP A 137 -11.44 16.94 -7.60
C ASP A 137 -10.04 17.52 -7.31
N ILE A 138 -9.00 16.92 -7.90
CA ILE A 138 -7.63 17.40 -7.75
C ILE A 138 -7.48 18.80 -8.39
N GLY A 139 -8.06 19.01 -9.57
CA GLY A 139 -8.08 20.29 -10.27
C GLY A 139 -8.69 21.41 -9.42
N ALA A 140 -9.81 21.15 -8.75
CA ALA A 140 -10.45 22.10 -7.86
C ALA A 140 -9.54 22.45 -6.66
N LYS A 141 -8.93 21.45 -6.03
CA LYS A 141 -7.99 21.65 -4.91
C LYS A 141 -6.79 22.51 -5.30
N ILE A 142 -6.13 22.21 -6.41
CA ILE A 142 -4.96 23.00 -6.86
C ILE A 142 -5.34 24.42 -7.24
N SER A 143 -6.53 24.63 -7.81
CA SER A 143 -6.98 25.97 -8.24
C SER A 143 -7.05 26.98 -7.09
N ASN A 144 -7.30 26.51 -5.86
CA ASN A 144 -7.29 27.35 -4.67
C ASN A 144 -5.91 27.95 -4.38
N LEU A 145 -4.82 27.28 -4.76
CA LEU A 145 -3.44 27.73 -4.58
C LEU A 145 -2.98 28.77 -5.62
N LYS A 146 -3.82 29.13 -6.59
CA LYS A 146 -3.48 30.16 -7.58
C LYS A 146 -3.20 31.52 -6.95
N ASN A 147 -3.92 31.84 -5.88
CA ASN A 147 -3.82 33.12 -5.17
C ASN A 147 -2.97 32.94 -3.90
N LYS A 148 -1.65 32.85 -4.08
CA LYS A 148 -0.68 32.56 -3.01
C LYS A 148 -0.82 33.51 -1.82
N GLU A 149 -1.17 34.76 -2.06
CA GLU A 149 -1.37 35.81 -1.05
C GLU A 149 -2.50 35.56 -0.06
N LYS A 150 -3.39 34.58 -0.32
CA LYS A 150 -4.46 34.19 0.62
C LYS A 150 -3.98 33.28 1.74
N PHE A 151 -2.76 32.76 1.63
CA PHE A 151 -2.20 31.78 2.54
C PHE A 151 -0.94 32.35 3.20
N ASP A 152 -0.69 31.95 4.44
CA ASP A 152 0.65 32.09 4.96
C ASP A 152 1.61 31.11 4.24
N VAL A 153 2.92 31.39 4.31
CA VAL A 153 3.94 30.61 3.59
C VAL A 153 3.95 29.14 4.02
N PHE A 154 3.72 28.87 5.31
CA PHE A 154 3.73 27.52 5.84
C PHE A 154 2.50 26.74 5.34
N GLU A 155 1.31 27.33 5.45
CA GLU A 155 0.07 26.77 4.95
C GLU A 155 0.17 26.46 3.45
N TYR A 156 0.69 27.42 2.68
CA TYR A 156 0.88 27.25 1.24
C TYR A 156 1.79 26.05 0.90
N HIS A 157 2.95 25.94 1.56
CA HIS A 157 3.87 24.82 1.34
C HIS A 157 3.25 23.48 1.78
N PHE A 158 2.51 23.46 2.89
CA PHE A 158 1.82 22.28 3.38
C PHE A 158 0.78 21.79 2.37
N LEU A 159 -0.09 22.68 1.88
CA LEU A 159 -1.11 22.35 0.89
C LEU A 159 -0.52 21.92 -0.44
N THR A 160 0.54 22.58 -0.92
CA THR A 160 1.26 22.16 -2.13
C THR A 160 1.76 20.72 -2.02
N ASN A 161 2.35 20.32 -0.89
CA ASN A 161 2.79 18.94 -0.67
C ASN A 161 1.63 17.95 -0.62
N LEU A 162 0.53 18.32 0.03
CA LEU A 162 -0.66 17.48 0.12
C LEU A 162 -1.25 17.22 -1.27
N TYR A 163 -1.40 18.27 -2.08
CA TYR A 163 -1.95 18.15 -3.43
C TYR A 163 -0.97 17.49 -4.39
N LEU A 164 0.35 17.66 -4.22
CA LEU A 164 1.34 16.90 -4.96
C LEU A 164 1.20 15.39 -4.70
N LYS A 165 0.98 14.98 -3.45
CA LYS A 165 0.67 13.58 -3.10
C LYS A 165 -0.61 13.11 -3.80
N ASP A 166 -1.69 13.90 -3.77
CA ASP A 166 -2.95 13.57 -4.43
C ASP A 166 -2.75 13.39 -5.95
N ILE A 167 -1.99 14.27 -6.60
CA ILE A 167 -1.65 14.19 -8.04
C ILE A 167 -0.89 12.89 -8.35
N ILE A 168 0.13 12.55 -7.55
CA ILE A 168 0.92 11.33 -7.76
C ILE A 168 0.07 10.07 -7.56
N ILE A 169 -0.81 10.04 -6.54
CA ILE A 169 -1.77 8.95 -6.36
C ILE A 169 -2.72 8.89 -7.56
N GLY A 170 -3.18 10.04 -8.05
CA GLY A 170 -3.96 10.19 -9.26
C GLY A 170 -3.31 9.51 -10.47
N TYR A 171 -1.99 9.66 -10.67
CA TYR A 171 -1.25 8.95 -11.72
C TYR A 171 -1.41 7.43 -11.63
N PHE A 172 -1.20 6.83 -10.46
CA PHE A 172 -1.35 5.37 -10.31
C PHE A 172 -2.78 4.95 -10.58
N ASN A 173 -3.74 5.67 -10.00
CA ASN A 173 -5.16 5.40 -10.16
C ASN A 173 -5.57 5.44 -11.65
N ILE A 174 -5.41 6.56 -12.35
CA ILE A 174 -5.94 6.68 -13.72
C ILE A 174 -5.28 5.72 -14.73
N ASN A 175 -4.10 5.20 -14.40
CA ASN A 175 -3.39 4.20 -15.20
C ASN A 175 -3.71 2.75 -14.77
N ASP A 176 -4.71 2.57 -13.90
CA ASP A 176 -5.14 1.28 -13.35
C ASP A 176 -3.95 0.51 -12.74
N LYS A 177 -3.09 1.22 -11.99
CA LYS A 177 -1.90 0.68 -11.32
C LYS A 177 -2.10 0.63 -9.82
N TRP A 178 -1.43 -0.33 -9.20
CA TRP A 178 -1.34 -0.41 -7.74
C TRP A 178 -0.73 0.86 -7.14
N VAL A 179 -1.43 1.49 -6.20
CA VAL A 179 -0.89 2.62 -5.43
C VAL A 179 0.10 2.07 -4.39
N PRO A 180 1.40 2.41 -4.47
CA PRO A 180 2.38 1.99 -3.47
C PRO A 180 2.11 2.62 -2.10
N LYS A 181 2.63 2.00 -1.03
CA LYS A 181 2.68 2.64 0.30
C LYS A 181 3.37 4.01 0.18
N ASP A 182 2.92 5.01 0.92
CA ASP A 182 3.44 6.40 0.90
C ASP A 182 4.97 6.48 0.86
N LYS A 183 5.67 5.77 1.77
CA LYS A 183 7.14 5.75 1.84
C LYS A 183 7.85 5.19 0.60
N LYS A 184 7.13 4.52 -0.29
CA LYS A 184 7.64 3.94 -1.54
C LYS A 184 7.11 4.66 -2.79
N LEU A 185 6.20 5.64 -2.65
CA LEU A 185 5.51 6.30 -3.76
C LEU A 185 6.49 6.88 -4.79
N LEU A 186 7.42 7.73 -4.33
CA LEU A 186 8.43 8.36 -5.20
C LEU A 186 9.43 7.36 -5.80
N LYS A 187 9.84 6.33 -5.03
CA LYS A 187 10.75 5.29 -5.51
C LYS A 187 10.13 4.50 -6.66
N VAL A 188 8.85 4.16 -6.56
CA VAL A 188 8.12 3.46 -7.62
C VAL A 188 7.88 4.40 -8.80
N LEU A 189 7.44 5.64 -8.54
CA LEU A 189 7.23 6.65 -9.58
C LEU A 189 8.47 6.84 -10.45
N LYS A 190 9.65 7.00 -9.83
CA LYS A 190 10.93 7.14 -10.55
C LYS A 190 11.23 5.96 -11.47
N LYS A 191 10.92 4.74 -11.04
CA LYS A 191 11.13 3.52 -11.83
C LYS A 191 10.16 3.42 -13.01
N GLU A 192 8.91 3.86 -12.83
CA GLU A 192 7.87 3.71 -13.84
C GLU A 192 7.80 4.87 -14.84
N ASN A 193 8.06 6.09 -14.37
CA ASN A 193 8.09 7.29 -15.17
C ASN A 193 9.09 8.30 -14.57
N ASN A 194 10.34 8.23 -15.03
CA ASN A 194 11.39 9.12 -14.54
C ASN A 194 11.14 10.59 -14.92
N GLU A 195 10.52 10.86 -16.08
CA GLU A 195 10.19 12.23 -16.50
C GLU A 195 9.20 12.89 -15.53
N LEU A 196 8.12 12.17 -15.18
CA LEU A 196 7.16 12.63 -14.18
C LEU A 196 7.81 12.80 -12.79
N PHE A 197 8.73 11.91 -12.42
CA PHE A 197 9.49 12.05 -11.18
C PHE A 197 10.34 13.34 -11.16
N GLU A 198 10.97 13.71 -12.27
CA GLU A 198 11.72 14.97 -12.37
C GLU A 198 10.80 16.19 -12.23
N LEU A 199 9.60 16.16 -12.83
CA LEU A 199 8.59 17.21 -12.66
C LEU A 199 8.15 17.35 -11.19
N VAL A 200 7.85 16.23 -10.53
CA VAL A 200 7.50 16.20 -9.10
C VAL A 200 8.64 16.75 -8.23
N SER A 201 9.88 16.39 -8.52
CA SER A 201 11.05 16.85 -7.75
C SER A 201 11.19 18.38 -7.80
N LYS A 202 10.94 18.99 -8.96
CA LYS A 202 10.95 20.46 -9.11
C LYS A 202 9.88 21.15 -8.26
N VAL A 203 8.73 20.54 -7.99
CA VAL A 203 7.71 21.16 -7.11
C VAL A 203 8.28 21.38 -5.70
N SER A 204 9.06 20.41 -5.20
CA SER A 204 9.62 20.46 -3.85
C SER A 204 10.72 21.51 -3.62
N GLU A 205 11.32 22.04 -4.70
CA GLU A 205 12.37 23.07 -4.59
C GLU A 205 11.79 24.43 -4.15
N ASN A 206 10.68 24.85 -4.76
CA ASN A 206 10.17 26.22 -4.63
C ASN A 206 8.67 26.29 -4.28
N TYR A 207 7.98 25.16 -4.14
CA TYR A 207 6.55 25.04 -3.83
C TYR A 207 5.63 25.83 -4.76
N ASP A 208 6.06 26.08 -6.00
CA ASP A 208 5.38 26.93 -6.97
C ASP A 208 4.11 26.27 -7.52
N TYR A 209 2.98 26.98 -7.46
CA TYR A 209 1.70 26.58 -8.06
C TYR A 209 1.86 26.20 -9.53
N GLN A 210 2.66 26.93 -10.31
CA GLN A 210 2.81 26.63 -11.73
C GLN A 210 3.47 25.25 -11.93
N ARG A 211 4.49 24.91 -11.12
CA ARG A 211 5.12 23.59 -11.16
C ARG A 211 4.13 22.50 -10.77
N LEU A 212 3.30 22.72 -9.76
CA LEU A 212 2.25 21.77 -9.35
C LEU A 212 1.23 21.55 -10.49
N LEU A 213 0.81 22.64 -11.14
CA LEU A 213 -0.09 22.62 -12.29
C LEU A 213 0.52 21.87 -13.48
N ASP A 214 1.83 22.01 -13.72
CA ASP A 214 2.54 21.28 -14.78
C ASP A 214 2.51 19.77 -14.53
N VAL A 215 2.71 19.33 -13.28
CA VAL A 215 2.60 17.90 -12.91
C VAL A 215 1.17 17.39 -13.13
N TYR A 216 0.18 18.16 -12.66
CA TYR A 216 -1.23 17.83 -12.87
C TYR A 216 -1.57 17.70 -14.35
N ASN A 217 -1.20 18.69 -15.16
CA ASN A 217 -1.47 18.69 -16.60
C ASN A 217 -0.77 17.52 -17.29
N TYR A 218 0.47 17.21 -16.94
CA TYR A 218 1.20 16.07 -17.50
C TYR A 218 0.44 14.75 -17.29
N ILE A 219 -0.05 14.51 -16.07
CA ILE A 219 -0.75 13.27 -15.71
C ILE A 219 -2.14 13.20 -16.36
N PHE A 220 -2.89 14.29 -16.34
CA PHE A 220 -4.30 14.30 -16.72
C PHE A 220 -4.57 14.80 -18.14
N LYS A 221 -3.54 14.97 -18.99
CA LYS A 221 -3.66 15.51 -20.35
C LYS A 221 -4.62 14.74 -21.25
N GLU A 222 -4.70 13.41 -21.08
CA GLU A 222 -5.50 12.52 -21.95
C GLU A 222 -6.89 12.20 -21.37
N ILE A 223 -7.20 12.70 -20.17
CA ILE A 223 -8.50 12.47 -19.53
C ILE A 223 -9.46 13.59 -19.93
N GLU A 224 -10.45 13.29 -20.76
CA GLU A 224 -11.51 14.23 -21.11
C GLU A 224 -12.37 14.55 -19.88
N THR A 225 -12.64 15.84 -19.65
CA THR A 225 -13.59 16.29 -18.63
C THR A 225 -14.95 16.49 -19.25
N LYS A 226 -15.98 15.78 -18.75
CA LYS A 226 -17.38 16.14 -18.97
C LYS A 226 -17.87 16.96 -17.78
N GLU A 227 -18.26 18.21 -18.01
CA GLU A 227 -18.98 18.98 -17.00
C GLU A 227 -20.43 18.48 -16.96
N VAL A 228 -20.80 17.79 -15.88
CA VAL A 228 -22.18 17.37 -15.65
C VAL A 228 -22.77 18.28 -14.57
N ILE A 229 -23.43 19.35 -15.00
CA ILE A 229 -24.19 20.23 -14.11
C ILE A 229 -25.55 19.56 -13.87
N LYS A 230 -25.74 18.95 -12.69
CA LYS A 230 -27.06 18.51 -12.24
C LYS A 230 -27.83 19.72 -11.71
N LEU A 231 -28.76 20.23 -12.50
CA LEU A 231 -29.75 21.19 -12.03
C LEU A 231 -30.79 20.44 -11.17
N ILE A 232 -30.87 20.81 -9.89
CA ILE A 232 -31.98 20.40 -9.01
C ILE A 232 -33.07 21.44 -9.22
N PHE A 233 -34.19 21.04 -9.82
CA PHE A 233 -35.41 21.85 -9.93
C PHE A 233 -36.31 21.63 -8.71
#